data_AF-A0A443JJP2-F1
#
_entry.id   AF-A0A443JJP2-F1
#
_cell.length_a   1.000
_cell.length_b   1.000
_cell.length_c   1.000
_cell.angle_alpha   90.00
_cell.angle_beta   90.00
_cell.angle_gamma   90.00
#
_symmetry.space_group_name_H-M   'P 1'
#
loop_
_entity.id
_entity.type
_entity.pdbx_description
1 polymer ?
#
loop_
_entity_poly.entity_id
_entity_poly.type
_entity_poly.pdbx_seq_one_letter_code
_entity_poly.pdbx_strand_id
1 'polypeptide(L)'
;MMRRDLLCVAPLALLPITAPGQADATETPVMRLFRAWQAAEAEECAAYRAHPDTPKGDAICEAMRKRRTDIEDRMMATPCVTAQDFTAKVAAWTSFGVFGLPSEREAPGFWAEARALVWA
;
A
#
# COMPACT_ATOMS: atom_id res chain seq x y z
N MET A 1 -25.76 -10.17 16.70
CA MET A 1 -25.88 -8.78 17.20
C MET A 1 -24.56 -8.06 17.00
N MET A 2 -24.66 -6.80 16.57
CA MET A 2 -23.61 -5.97 16.00
C MET A 2 -22.68 -5.38 17.06
N ARG A 3 -21.36 -5.45 16.84
CA ARG A 3 -20.32 -4.73 17.63
C ARG A 3 -19.96 -3.37 16.99
N ARG A 4 -20.77 -2.89 16.04
CA ARG A 4 -20.41 -1.78 15.14
C ARG A 4 -20.86 -0.39 15.61
N ASP A 5 -21.54 -0.27 16.75
CA ASP A 5 -22.21 0.99 17.12
C ASP A 5 -21.59 1.77 18.29
N LEU A 6 -20.31 1.54 18.65
CA LEU A 6 -19.69 2.21 19.82
C LEU A 6 -18.58 3.22 19.52
N LEU A 7 -18.44 3.72 18.30
CA LEU A 7 -17.57 4.87 18.03
C LEU A 7 -18.37 6.01 17.39
N CYS A 8 -19.28 6.54 18.21
CA CYS A 8 -20.06 7.74 17.92
C CYS A 8 -19.59 8.86 18.87
N VAL A 9 -19.02 9.92 18.28
CA VAL A 9 -18.86 11.30 18.77
C VAL A 9 -17.87 11.57 19.92
N ALA A 10 -16.74 12.20 19.57
CA ALA A 10 -16.14 13.26 20.38
C ALA A 10 -15.57 14.35 19.45
N PRO A 11 -15.93 15.64 19.62
CA PRO A 11 -15.37 16.72 18.83
C PRO A 11 -14.03 17.14 19.42
N LEU A 12 -12.92 16.78 18.78
CA LEU A 12 -11.63 17.39 19.08
C LEU A 12 -11.54 18.72 18.33
N ALA A 13 -11.54 19.81 19.11
CA ALA A 13 -11.27 21.15 18.61
C ALA A 13 -9.92 21.18 17.88
N LEU A 14 -9.97 21.52 16.59
CA LEU A 14 -8.80 21.72 15.74
C LEU A 14 -8.10 23.02 16.15
N LEU A 15 -6.91 22.90 16.74
CA LEU A 15 -5.92 23.97 16.68
C LEU A 15 -5.38 24.01 15.24
N PRO A 16 -5.29 25.18 14.59
CA PRO A 16 -4.69 25.29 13.27
C PRO A 16 -3.19 25.09 13.40
N ILE A 17 -2.73 23.84 13.28
CA ILE A 17 -1.35 23.57 12.90
C ILE A 17 -1.27 23.96 11.43
N THR A 18 -0.73 25.14 11.15
CA THR A 18 -0.32 25.52 9.79
C THR A 18 0.77 24.55 9.34
N ALA A 19 0.36 23.44 8.72
CA ALA A 19 1.27 22.57 8.00
C ALA A 19 1.92 23.39 6.87
N PRO A 20 3.26 23.47 6.79
CA PRO A 20 3.91 24.18 5.72
C PRO A 20 3.69 23.42 4.40
N GLY A 21 3.15 24.13 3.42
CA GLY A 21 3.30 23.80 2.01
C GLY A 21 2.29 22.79 1.47
N GLN A 22 1.15 23.30 0.99
CA GLN A 22 0.58 22.79 -0.25
C GLN A 22 1.63 22.97 -1.36
N ALA A 23 2.52 21.99 -1.52
CA ALA A 23 3.14 21.79 -2.81
C ALA A 23 2.00 21.42 -3.77
N ASP A 24 1.91 22.11 -4.91
CA ASP A 24 1.18 21.60 -6.06
C ASP A 24 1.68 20.17 -6.31
N ALA A 25 0.87 19.19 -5.89
CA ALA A 25 1.30 17.83 -5.67
C ALA A 25 1.48 17.13 -7.02
N THR A 26 2.63 17.36 -7.65
CA THR A 26 3.11 16.47 -8.69
C THR A 26 3.20 15.10 -8.06
N GLU A 27 2.27 14.22 -8.44
CA GLU A 27 2.18 12.87 -7.90
C GLU A 27 3.56 12.20 -7.97
N THR A 28 4.05 11.76 -6.82
CA THR A 28 5.32 11.03 -6.74
C THR A 28 5.23 9.73 -7.56
N PRO A 29 6.34 9.24 -8.11
CA PRO A 29 6.35 7.97 -8.82
C PRO A 29 5.81 6.80 -7.97
N VAL A 30 6.09 6.78 -6.66
CA VAL A 30 5.58 5.75 -5.74
C VAL A 30 4.06 5.83 -5.60
N MET A 31 3.49 7.03 -5.41
CA MET A 31 2.03 7.17 -5.27
C MET A 31 1.28 6.78 -6.54
N ARG A 32 1.89 6.97 -7.72
CA ARG A 32 1.34 6.50 -9.00
C ARG A 32 1.30 4.99 -9.10
N LEU A 33 2.39 4.34 -8.71
CA LEU A 33 2.46 2.89 -8.66
C LEU A 33 1.50 2.33 -7.59
N PHE A 34 1.36 3.01 -6.45
CA PHE A 34 0.45 2.62 -5.39
C PHE A 34 -1.01 2.62 -5.85
N ARG A 35 -1.45 3.66 -6.56
CA ARG A 35 -2.79 3.68 -7.16
C ARG A 35 -3.01 2.56 -8.17
N ALA A 36 -2.01 2.29 -9.01
CA ALA A 36 -2.07 1.17 -9.94
C ALA A 36 -2.11 -0.19 -9.23
N TRP A 37 -1.37 -0.33 -8.13
CA TRP A 37 -1.36 -1.51 -7.29
C TRP A 37 -2.72 -1.74 -6.61
N GLN A 38 -3.35 -0.70 -6.07
CA GLN A 38 -4.70 -0.80 -5.49
C GLN A 38 -5.74 -1.25 -6.52
N ALA A 39 -5.67 -0.73 -7.75
CA ALA A 39 -6.54 -1.18 -8.82
C ALA A 39 -6.31 -2.67 -9.16
N ALA A 40 -5.04 -3.09 -9.24
CA ALA A 40 -4.70 -4.50 -9.50
C ALA A 40 -5.09 -5.43 -8.35
N GLU A 41 -4.99 -4.98 -7.09
CA GLU A 41 -5.45 -5.71 -5.91
C GLU A 41 -6.97 -5.91 -5.91
N ALA A 42 -7.73 -4.87 -6.28
CA ALA A 42 -9.16 -4.98 -6.44
C ALA A 42 -9.56 -5.95 -7.58
N GLU A 43 -8.84 -5.93 -8.71
CA GLU A 43 -9.02 -6.86 -9.83
C GLU A 43 -8.70 -8.32 -9.42
N GLU A 44 -7.60 -8.55 -8.71
CA GLU A 44 -7.23 -9.87 -8.17
C GLU A 44 -8.29 -10.38 -7.19
N CYS A 45 -8.71 -9.54 -6.24
CA CYS A 45 -9.78 -9.86 -5.29
C CYS A 45 -11.10 -10.20 -5.99
N ALA A 46 -11.44 -9.51 -7.10
CA ALA A 46 -12.62 -9.82 -7.90
C ALA A 46 -12.48 -11.18 -8.62
N ALA A 47 -11.30 -11.48 -9.16
CA ALA A 47 -11.02 -12.75 -9.83
C ALA A 47 -11.21 -13.95 -8.90
N TYR A 48 -10.67 -13.90 -7.67
CA TYR A 48 -10.86 -14.97 -6.67
C TYR A 48 -12.33 -15.18 -6.28
N ARG A 49 -13.17 -14.15 -6.35
CA ARG A 49 -14.61 -14.29 -6.05
C ARG A 49 -15.41 -14.83 -7.24
N ALA A 50 -14.98 -14.53 -8.46
CA ALA A 50 -15.73 -14.81 -9.68
C ALA A 50 -15.41 -16.18 -10.29
N HIS A 51 -14.22 -16.72 -10.02
CA HIS A 51 -13.75 -17.95 -10.64
C HIS A 51 -13.70 -19.12 -9.64
N PRO A 52 -14.18 -20.32 -10.04
CA PRO A 52 -14.12 -21.50 -9.18
C PRO A 52 -12.71 -22.10 -9.14
N ASP A 53 -12.38 -22.76 -8.03
CA ASP A 53 -11.15 -23.52 -7.80
C ASP A 53 -11.03 -24.68 -8.81
N THR A 54 -10.48 -24.36 -9.97
CA THR A 54 -10.34 -25.23 -11.14
C THR A 54 -9.05 -24.81 -11.85
N PRO A 55 -8.41 -25.69 -12.63
CA PRO A 55 -7.18 -25.33 -13.33
C PRO A 55 -7.29 -24.06 -14.20
N LYS A 56 -8.48 -23.80 -14.77
CA LYS A 56 -8.75 -22.58 -15.54
C LYS A 56 -8.93 -21.36 -14.63
N GLY A 57 -9.64 -21.48 -13.51
CA GLY A 57 -9.83 -20.41 -12.54
C GLY A 57 -8.51 -20.00 -11.89
N ASP A 58 -7.69 -21.00 -11.52
CA ASP A 58 -6.38 -20.80 -10.92
C ASP A 58 -5.45 -20.04 -11.86
N ALA A 59 -5.43 -20.38 -13.16
CA ALA A 59 -4.63 -19.68 -14.16
C ALA A 59 -5.05 -18.20 -14.31
N ILE A 60 -6.33 -17.87 -14.17
CA ILE A 60 -6.82 -16.49 -14.21
C ILE A 60 -6.38 -15.73 -12.95
N CYS A 61 -6.55 -16.33 -11.77
CA CYS A 61 -6.15 -15.72 -10.51
C CYS A 61 -4.63 -15.49 -10.46
N GLU A 62 -3.85 -16.46 -10.94
CA GLU A 62 -2.39 -16.34 -11.03
C GLU A 62 -1.96 -15.18 -11.95
N ALA A 63 -2.63 -14.99 -13.08
CA ALA A 63 -2.33 -13.88 -13.98
C ALA A 63 -2.59 -12.52 -13.32
N MET A 64 -3.67 -12.39 -12.55
CA MET A 64 -3.98 -11.15 -11.81
C MET A 64 -3.00 -10.91 -10.66
N ARG A 65 -2.68 -11.95 -9.89
CA ARG A 65 -1.66 -11.91 -8.85
C ARG A 65 -0.32 -11.46 -9.42
N LYS A 66 0.12 -12.07 -10.52
CA LYS A 66 1.38 -11.70 -11.18
C LYS A 66 1.40 -10.23 -11.58
N ARG A 67 0.31 -9.72 -12.18
CA ARG A 67 0.22 -8.30 -12.56
C ARG A 67 0.32 -7.38 -11.34
N ARG A 68 -0.35 -7.70 -10.23
CA ARG A 68 -0.24 -6.93 -8.97
C ARG A 68 1.19 -6.96 -8.43
N THR A 69 1.81 -8.15 -8.39
CA THR A 69 3.21 -8.33 -7.94
C THR A 69 4.20 -7.57 -8.81
N ASP A 70 4.08 -7.60 -10.14
CA ASP A 70 4.97 -6.85 -11.04
C ASP A 70 4.91 -5.33 -10.77
N ILE A 71 3.75 -4.79 -10.37
CA ILE A 71 3.60 -3.38 -9.96
C ILE A 71 4.23 -3.15 -8.58
N GLU A 72 4.00 -4.08 -7.63
CA GLU A 72 4.59 -4.02 -6.30
C GLU A 72 6.11 -4.01 -6.34
N ASP A 73 6.74 -4.90 -7.11
CA ASP A 73 8.20 -4.96 -7.27
C ASP A 73 8.77 -3.65 -7.81
N ARG A 74 8.11 -3.07 -8.82
CA ARG A 74 8.49 -1.75 -9.37
C ARG A 74 8.35 -0.65 -8.32
N MET A 75 7.29 -0.71 -7.51
CA MET A 75 7.05 0.26 -6.45
C MET A 75 8.14 0.15 -5.37
N MET A 76 8.51 -1.06 -4.94
CA MET A 76 9.56 -1.27 -3.94
C MET A 76 10.93 -0.79 -4.41
N ALA A 77 11.23 -0.99 -5.70
CA ALA A 77 12.47 -0.50 -6.32
C ALA A 77 12.51 1.02 -6.55
N THR A 78 11.37 1.71 -6.50
CA THR A 78 11.28 3.15 -6.75
C THR A 78 11.62 3.92 -5.46
N PRO A 79 12.63 4.81 -5.44
CA PRO A 79 12.99 5.55 -4.24
C PRO A 79 11.84 6.40 -3.69
N CYS A 80 11.67 6.41 -2.37
CA CYS A 80 10.74 7.33 -1.71
C CYS A 80 11.25 8.78 -1.78
N VAL A 81 10.33 9.71 -2.06
CA VAL A 81 10.56 11.16 -2.02
C VAL A 81 9.97 11.75 -0.73
N THR A 82 8.92 11.13 -0.21
CA THR A 82 8.19 11.58 0.99
C THR A 82 7.94 10.44 1.97
N ALA A 83 7.60 10.77 3.22
CA ALA A 83 7.16 9.76 4.20
C ALA A 83 5.86 9.05 3.78
N GLN A 84 5.01 9.72 2.99
CA GLN A 84 3.80 9.12 2.43
C GLN A 84 4.13 7.98 1.46
N ASP A 85 5.17 8.13 0.65
CA ASP A 85 5.63 7.09 -0.28
C ASP A 85 6.03 5.81 0.48
N PHE A 86 6.78 5.96 1.58
CA PHE A 86 7.20 4.82 2.38
C PHE A 86 6.00 4.13 3.05
N THR A 87 5.04 4.92 3.55
CA THR A 87 3.79 4.39 4.10
C THR A 87 3.00 3.60 3.04
N ALA A 88 2.96 4.08 1.80
CA ALA A 88 2.32 3.38 0.68
C ALA A 88 3.02 2.04 0.37
N LYS A 89 4.35 2.00 0.40
CA LYS A 89 5.11 0.74 0.26
C LYS A 89 4.80 -0.24 1.39
N VAL A 90 4.79 0.21 2.64
CA VAL A 90 4.41 -0.63 3.80
C VAL A 90 3.01 -1.21 3.62
N ALA A 91 2.04 -0.37 3.23
CA ALA A 91 0.66 -0.80 3.02
C ALA A 91 0.55 -1.85 1.92
N ALA A 92 1.26 -1.66 0.81
CA ALA A 92 1.24 -2.61 -0.30
C ALA A 92 1.91 -3.94 0.05
N TRP A 93 3.12 -3.90 0.62
CA TRP A 93 3.88 -5.11 0.98
C TRP A 93 3.10 -5.98 1.97
N THR A 94 2.53 -5.33 2.99
CA THR A 94 1.76 -6.04 4.02
C THR A 94 0.35 -6.39 3.54
N SER A 95 -0.06 -5.95 2.35
CA SER A 95 -1.46 -5.98 1.91
C SER A 95 -2.41 -5.48 3.00
N PHE A 96 -2.12 -4.29 3.53
CA PHE A 96 -2.82 -3.66 4.67
C PHE A 96 -2.83 -4.52 5.95
N GLY A 97 -1.73 -5.22 6.23
CA GLY A 97 -1.53 -5.99 7.47
C GLY A 97 -1.87 -7.48 7.39
N VAL A 98 -2.21 -8.00 6.21
CA VAL A 98 -2.38 -9.44 5.97
C VAL A 98 -1.04 -10.19 6.04
N PHE A 99 0.04 -9.56 5.56
CA PHE A 99 1.39 -10.12 5.55
C PHE A 99 2.33 -9.31 6.46
N GLY A 100 3.39 -9.97 6.93
CA GLY A 100 4.47 -9.31 7.66
C GLY A 100 5.40 -8.52 6.74
N LEU A 101 6.12 -7.56 7.33
CA LEU A 101 7.24 -6.91 6.65
C LEU A 101 8.46 -7.85 6.58
N PRO A 102 9.31 -7.71 5.55
CA PRO A 102 10.55 -8.46 5.45
C PRO A 102 11.52 -8.05 6.57
N SER A 103 12.37 -8.96 7.00
CA SER A 103 13.47 -8.62 7.89
C SER A 103 14.47 -7.68 7.20
N GLU A 104 15.30 -6.98 7.99
CA GLU A 104 16.36 -6.13 7.44
C GLU A 104 17.35 -6.89 6.56
N ARG A 105 17.59 -8.17 6.86
CA ARG A 105 18.45 -9.03 6.05
C ARG A 105 17.85 -9.33 4.68
N GLU A 106 16.53 -9.44 4.60
CA GLU A 106 15.81 -9.78 3.36
C GLU A 106 15.61 -8.56 2.45
N ALA A 107 15.39 -7.37 3.04
CA ALA A 107 15.15 -6.14 2.29
C ALA A 107 15.91 -4.93 2.88
N PRO A 108 17.25 -4.92 2.85
CA PRO A 108 18.04 -3.86 3.50
C PRO A 108 17.77 -2.48 2.91
N GLY A 109 17.50 -2.38 1.60
CA GLY A 109 17.16 -1.11 0.94
C GLY A 109 15.86 -0.50 1.45
N PHE A 110 14.84 -1.32 1.69
CA PHE A 110 13.56 -0.88 2.25
C PHE A 110 13.76 -0.26 3.65
N TRP A 111 14.53 -0.92 4.52
CA TRP A 111 14.79 -0.41 5.86
C TRP A 111 15.76 0.79 5.88
N ALA A 112 16.63 0.94 4.87
CA ALA A 112 17.43 2.14 4.71
C ALA A 112 16.57 3.37 4.40
N GLU A 113 15.55 3.25 3.55
CA GLU A 113 14.58 4.32 3.30
C GLU A 113 13.82 4.70 4.58
N ALA A 114 13.38 3.71 5.36
CA ALA A 114 12.69 3.94 6.63
C ALA A 114 13.53 4.80 7.60
N ARG A 115 14.83 4.47 7.73
CA ARG A 115 15.74 5.22 8.60
C ARG A 115 15.97 6.63 8.09
N ALA A 116 16.13 6.82 6.79
CA ALA A 116 16.32 8.15 6.22
C ALA A 116 15.19 9.13 6.60
N LEU A 117 13.97 8.63 6.83
CA LEU A 117 12.81 9.43 7.23
C LEU A 117 12.78 9.83 8.71
N VAL A 118 13.45 9.08 9.60
CA VAL A 118 13.48 9.38 11.04
C VAL A 118 14.55 10.42 11.38
N TRP A 119 15.60 10.51 10.55
CA TRP A 119 16.75 11.39 10.76
C TRP A 119 16.75 12.63 9.83
N ALA A 120 15.66 12.85 9.08
CA ALA A 120 15.43 14.05 8.26
C ALA A 120 14.73 15.15 9.08
#